data_AF-A0A1C5XB73-F1
#
_entry.id   AF-A0A1C5XB73-F1
#
_cell.length_a   1.000
_cell.length_b   1.000
_cell.length_c   1.000
_cell.angle_alpha   90.00
_cell.angle_beta   90.00
_cell.angle_gamma   90.00
#
_symmetry.space_group_name_H-M   'P 1'
#
loop_
_entity.id
_entity.type
_entity.pdbx_description
1 polymer ?
#
loop_
_entity_poly.entity_id
_entity_poly.type
_entity_poly.pdbx_seq_one_letter_code
_entity_poly.pdbx_strand_id
1 'polypeptide(L)' 'MEQFVGTLDMTTSRKAAFQYSDEWMENGFSISPFSLPLKKQVFILTKDYFSGLFGVFRKYADKNWKRYYENRRIIDRTAF' A
#
# COMPACT_ATOMS: atom_id res chain seq x y z
N MET A 1 -13.80 1.38 13.60
CA MET A 1 -13.97 2.35 12.49
C MET A 1 -12.87 2.10 11.50
N GLU A 2 -13.25 1.97 10.24
CA GLU A 2 -12.31 1.71 9.15
C GLU A 2 -11.43 2.95 8.91
N GLN A 3 -10.11 2.82 9.01
CA GLN A 3 -9.18 3.92 8.75
C GLN A 3 -8.65 3.85 7.31
N PHE A 4 -8.69 4.98 6.60
CA PHE A 4 -8.19 5.08 5.23
C PHE A 4 -6.68 5.31 5.24
N VAL A 5 -5.94 4.31 4.78
CA VAL A 5 -4.47 4.30 4.87
C VAL A 5 -3.82 5.03 3.68
N GLY A 6 -4.38 4.88 2.49
CA GLY A 6 -3.79 5.41 1.28
C GLY A 6 -4.37 4.83 -0.01
N THR A 7 -3.87 5.33 -1.12
CA THR A 7 -4.28 4.94 -2.46
C THR A 7 -3.20 4.10 -3.12
N LEU A 8 -3.63 3.02 -3.76
CA LEU A 8 -2.83 2.18 -4.62
C LEU A 8 -3.31 2.30 -6.06
N ASP A 9 -2.38 2.54 -6.98
CA ASP A 9 -2.67 2.73 -8.40
C ASP A 9 -1.56 2.15 -9.28
N MET A 10 -1.79 2.05 -10.59
CA MET A 10 -0.83 1.57 -11.58
C MET A 10 -0.37 2.72 -12.48
N THR A 11 0.94 2.91 -12.57
CA THR A 11 1.55 3.83 -13.53
C THR A 11 1.38 3.33 -14.96
N THR A 12 1.52 4.23 -15.93
CA THR A 12 1.55 3.90 -17.37
C THR A 12 2.63 2.87 -17.74
N SER A 13 3.68 2.75 -16.92
CA SER A 13 4.75 1.76 -17.08
C SER A 13 4.43 0.37 -16.46
N ARG A 14 3.18 0.12 -16.06
CA ARG A 14 2.73 -1.11 -15.36
C ARG A 14 3.43 -1.38 -14.02
N LYS A 15 4.06 -0.36 -13.44
CA LYS A 15 4.55 -0.36 -12.07
C LYS A 15 3.48 0.20 -11.17
N ALA A 16 3.34 -0.29 -9.95
CA ALA A 16 2.40 0.35 -9.06
C ALA A 16 3.00 1.50 -8.26
N ALA A 17 2.10 2.40 -7.94
CA ALA A 17 2.28 3.58 -7.16
C ALA A 17 1.44 3.46 -5.89
N PHE A 18 2.04 3.80 -4.75
CA PHE A 18 1.32 3.93 -3.48
C PHE A 18 1.53 5.32 -2.90
N GLN A 19 0.48 5.88 -2.30
CA GLN A 19 0.57 7.11 -1.53
C GLN A 19 -0.28 7.00 -0.27
N TYR A 20 0.30 7.42 0.87
CA TYR A 20 -0.44 7.55 2.13
C TYR A 20 -1.50 8.65 2.05
N SER A 21 -2.61 8.48 2.77
CA SER A 21 -3.55 9.57 3.02
C SER A 21 -2.93 10.60 3.96
N ASP A 22 -3.37 11.86 3.88
CA ASP A 22 -2.87 12.90 4.79
C ASP A 22 -3.20 12.56 6.27
N GLU A 23 -4.38 11.99 6.54
CA GLU A 23 -4.76 11.55 7.89
C GLU A 23 -3.84 10.44 8.44
N TRP A 24 -3.44 9.49 7.57
CA TRP A 24 -2.51 8.43 7.95
C TRP A 24 -1.08 8.94 8.13
N MET A 25 -0.70 9.97 7.37
CA MET A 25 0.59 10.63 7.52
C MET A 25 0.74 11.32 8.89
N GLU A 26 -0.35 11.84 9.45
CA GLU A 26 -0.36 12.53 10.74
C GLU A 26 -0.46 11.58 11.93
N ASN A 27 -1.34 10.57 11.83
CA ASN A 27 -1.74 9.75 12.98
C ASN A 27 -1.36 8.27 12.85
N GLY A 28 -0.85 7.88 11.69
CA GLY A 28 -0.53 6.50 11.36
C GLY A 28 0.92 6.14 11.61
N PHE A 29 1.34 5.07 10.94
CA PHE A 29 2.70 4.58 10.98
C PHE A 29 3.09 4.01 9.62
N SER A 30 4.39 3.83 9.46
CA SER A 30 4.96 3.19 8.27
C SER A 30 4.48 1.74 8.14
N ILE A 31 3.79 1.41 7.05
CA ILE A 31 3.37 0.03 6.73
C ILE A 31 4.58 -0.88 6.54
N SER A 32 5.69 -0.36 6.01
CA SER A 32 6.96 -1.08 5.89
C SER A 32 8.12 -0.09 5.97
N PRO A 33 8.84 0.01 7.10
CA PRO A 33 9.86 1.04 7.31
C PRO A 33 10.90 1.18 6.20
N PHE A 34 11.19 0.07 5.51
CA PHE A 34 12.17 0.03 4.42
C PHE A 34 11.58 0.25 3.04
N SER A 35 10.35 -0.22 2.77
CA SER A 35 9.75 -0.16 1.43
C SER A 35 8.70 0.93 1.27
N LEU A 36 8.00 1.28 2.35
CA LEU A 36 6.93 2.28 2.44
C LEU A 36 7.07 3.07 3.76
N PRO A 37 8.18 3.79 3.98
CA PRO A 37 8.32 4.68 5.15
C PRO A 37 7.18 5.70 5.19
N LEU A 38 6.79 6.15 6.39
CA LEU A 38 5.73 7.15 6.54
C LEU A 38 6.23 8.51 6.05
N LYS A 39 6.10 8.76 4.75
CA LYS A 39 6.58 9.96 4.07
C LYS A 39 5.59 10.40 3.00
N LYS A 40 5.37 11.72 2.92
CA LYS A 40 4.51 12.36 1.93
C LYS A 40 5.17 12.33 0.56
N GLN A 41 5.01 11.22 -0.15
CA GLN A 41 5.51 11.00 -1.50
C GLN A 41 4.73 9.88 -2.19
N VAL A 42 4.86 9.79 -3.51
CA VAL A 42 4.42 8.62 -4.27
C VAL A 42 5.54 7.59 -4.29
N PHE A 43 5.27 6.39 -3.80
CA PHE A 43 6.19 5.26 -3.83
C PHE A 43 5.99 4.48 -5.11
N ILE A 44 6.98 4.49 -6.00
CA ILE A 44 7.01 3.59 -7.15
C ILE A 44 7.76 2.32 -6.75
N LEU A 45 7.03 1.22 -6.69
CA LEU A 45 7.60 -0.06 -6.31
C LEU A 45 8.25 -0.70 -7.54
N THR A 46 9.58 -0.83 -7.52
CA THR A 46 10.41 -1.21 -8.69
C THR A 46 10.83 -2.67 -8.72
N LYS A 47 10.60 -3.45 -7.66
CA LYS A 47 11.10 -4.83 -7.57
C LYS A 47 9.99 -5.85 -7.91
N ASP A 48 10.21 -6.61 -8.97
CA ASP A 48 9.38 -7.71 -9.50
C ASP A 48 9.42 -8.97 -8.62
N TYR A 49 9.31 -8.85 -7.29
CA TYR A 49 9.52 -10.01 -6.41
C TYR A 49 8.42 -11.08 -6.52
N PHE A 50 7.25 -10.78 -7.08
CA PHE A 50 6.09 -11.69 -7.12
C PHE A 50 5.12 -11.37 -8.27
N SER A 51 5.56 -11.50 -9.54
CA SER A 51 4.64 -11.36 -10.69
C SER A 51 3.83 -10.05 -10.70
N GLY A 52 4.46 -8.94 -10.29
CA GLY A 52 3.82 -7.63 -10.17
C GLY A 52 3.13 -7.38 -8.83
N LEU A 53 2.48 -6.22 -8.71
CA LEU A 53 2.08 -5.65 -7.44
C LEU A 53 0.98 -6.40 -6.68
N PHE A 54 0.19 -7.22 -7.37
CA PHE A 54 -0.80 -8.08 -6.75
C PHE A 54 -0.16 -9.05 -5.75
N GLY A 55 1.05 -9.54 -6.00
CA GLY A 55 1.71 -10.50 -5.12
C GLY A 55 2.13 -9.91 -3.78
N VAL A 56 2.58 -8.66 -3.75
CA VAL A 56 3.00 -7.99 -2.51
C VAL A 56 1.77 -7.60 -1.70
N PHE A 57 0.75 -6.98 -2.29
CA PHE A 57 -0.44 -6.63 -1.52
C PHE A 57 -1.25 -7.86 -1.10
N ARG A 58 -1.39 -8.89 -1.95
CA ARG A 58 -2.10 -10.14 -1.60
C ARG A 58 -1.38 -10.97 -0.54
N LYS A 59 -0.05 -11.11 -0.62
CA LYS A 59 0.72 -11.91 0.33
C LYS A 59 0.98 -11.18 1.66
N TYR A 60 1.09 -9.84 1.64
CA TYR A 60 1.12 -9.06 2.87
C TYR A 60 -0.27 -8.95 3.51
N ALA A 61 -1.37 -8.86 2.73
CA ALA A 61 -2.74 -9.03 3.21
C ALA A 61 -2.94 -10.35 3.96
N ASP A 62 -2.50 -11.44 3.33
CA ASP A 62 -2.74 -12.77 3.87
C ASP A 62 -1.88 -13.09 5.10
N LYS A 63 -0.62 -12.63 5.17
CA LYS A 63 0.30 -13.04 6.25
C LYS A 63 0.55 -12.00 7.35
N ASN A 64 0.57 -10.70 7.03
CA ASN A 64 0.91 -9.65 7.99
C ASN A 64 -0.29 -8.77 8.39
N TRP A 65 -1.33 -8.65 7.54
CA TRP A 65 -2.48 -7.78 7.81
C TRP A 65 -3.63 -8.52 8.52
N LYS A 66 -3.78 -9.83 8.26
CA LYS A 66 -4.81 -10.69 8.87
C LYS A 66 -4.73 -10.78 10.39
N ARG A 67 -3.55 -10.56 10.99
CA ARG A 67 -3.36 -10.55 12.45
C ARG A 67 -3.51 -9.16 13.07
N TYR A 68 -3.47 -8.08 12.28
CA TYR A 68 -3.23 -6.75 12.83
C TYR A 68 -4.41 -5.77 12.73
N TYR A 69 -5.29 -5.80 11.72
CA TYR A 69 -6.39 -4.81 11.69
C TYR A 69 -7.65 -5.28 10.95
N GLU A 70 -8.72 -5.53 11.70
CA GLU A 70 -10.07 -5.79 11.18
C GLU A 70 -10.77 -4.52 10.64
N ASN A 71 -10.10 -3.37 10.59
CA ASN A 71 -10.72 -2.06 10.34
C ASN A 71 -9.82 -1.10 9.52
N ARG A 72 -9.19 -1.54 8.42
CA ARG A 72 -8.37 -0.64 7.59
C ARG A 72 -8.63 -0.83 6.10
N ARG A 73 -8.76 0.28 5.37
CA ARG A 73 -8.99 0.29 3.92
C ARG A 73 -7.82 0.84 3.14
N ILE A 74 -7.43 0.09 2.12
CA ILE A 74 -6.63 0.59 0.99
C ILE A 74 -7.55 0.55 -0.22
N ILE A 75 -7.61 1.66 -0.95
CA ILE A 75 -8.36 1.70 -2.21
C ILE A 75 -7.39 1.32 -3.33
N ASP A 76 -7.67 0.20 -3.97
CA ASP A 76 -7.03 -0.22 -5.21
C ASP A 76 -7.84 0.32 -6.40
N ARG A 77 -7.20 1.14 -7.24
CA ARG A 77 -7.81 1.72 -8.45
C ARG A 77 -7.35 1.07 -9.75
N THR A 78 -6.62 -0.04 -9.66
CA THR A 78 -5.97 -0.69 -10.82
C THR A 78 -6.90 -1.47 -11.75
N ALA A 79 -8.18 -1.10 -11.83
CA ALA A 79 -9.14 -1.74 -12.71
C ALA A 79 -8.77 -1.52 -14.19
N PHE A 80 -8.21 -2.56 -14.81
CA PHE A 80 -8.20 -2.76 -16.26
C PHE A 80 -9.32 -3.72 -16.64
#